data_AF-A0A8B9PCE9-F1
#
_entry.id   AF-A0A8B9PCE9-F1
#
_cell.length_a   1.000
_cell.length_b   1.000
_cell.length_c   1.000
_cell.angle_alpha   90.00
_cell.angle_beta   90.00
_cell.angle_gamma   90.00
#
_symmetry.space_group_name_H-M   'P 1'
#
loop_
_entity.id
_entity.type
_entity.pdbx_description
1 polymer ?
#
loop_
_entity_poly.entity_id
_entity_poly.type
_entity_poly.pdbx_seq_one_letter_code
_entity_poly.pdbx_strand_id
1 'polypeptide(L)'
;MTSLCIAMTEEQHKSMVIDCSGPQPQFHNAGSNRFCEDWMHAFINGAEGGNPFLFRQILENFKLKAIQDINNLKRFIRQAEMNHYALFKCYMFLKNSGSGDILLKIVKVEHAEMPEAKNVVAVLEEFMRETASFK
;
A
#
# COMPACT_ATOMS: atom_id res chain seq x y z
N MET A 1 14.78 16.97 5.62
CA MET A 1 14.60 15.50 5.69
C MET A 1 13.41 15.19 6.59
N THR A 2 12.24 14.97 6.02
CA THR A 2 11.09 14.45 6.74
C THR A 2 11.26 12.93 6.76
N SER A 3 11.36 12.31 7.93
CA SER A 3 11.40 10.85 8.02
C SER A 3 10.11 10.27 7.44
N LEU A 4 10.16 9.08 6.82
CA LEU A 4 8.97 8.37 6.35
C LEU A 4 7.90 8.27 7.45
N CYS A 5 8.34 8.04 8.70
CA CYS A 5 7.44 8.00 9.86
C CYS A 5 6.76 9.34 10.15
N ILE A 6 7.39 10.47 9.81
CA ILE A 6 6.82 11.82 9.99
C ILE A 6 5.89 12.15 8.82
N ALA A 7 6.28 11.84 7.59
CA ALA A 7 5.44 12.03 6.40
C ALA A 7 4.18 11.14 6.39
N MET A 8 4.22 10.00 7.08
CA MET A 8 3.04 9.14 7.28
C MET A 8 2.12 9.63 8.40
N THR A 9 2.61 10.42 9.36
CA THR A 9 1.82 10.86 10.54
C THR A 9 1.17 12.23 10.39
N GLU A 10 1.54 13.02 9.38
CA GLU A 10 0.96 14.35 9.10
C GLU A 10 -0.43 14.32 8.42
N GLU A 11 -0.88 13.18 7.89
CA GLU A 11 -2.27 13.02 7.43
C GLU A 11 -3.22 12.91 8.65
N GLN A 12 -4.30 13.70 8.65
CA GLN A 12 -5.31 13.71 9.71
C GLN A 12 -5.87 12.29 9.92
N HIS A 13 -5.44 11.63 11.01
CA HIS A 13 -5.92 10.31 11.40
C HIS A 13 -7.39 10.36 11.79
N LYS A 14 -8.28 10.09 10.83
CA LYS A 14 -9.56 9.47 11.18
C LYS A 14 -9.23 8.01 11.47
N SER A 15 -9.56 7.52 12.65
CA SER A 15 -9.30 6.13 13.05
C SER A 15 -10.44 5.19 12.67
N MET A 16 -11.67 5.72 12.61
CA MET A 16 -12.88 4.94 12.36
C MET A 16 -13.95 5.80 11.69
N VAL A 17 -14.71 5.20 10.77
CA VAL A 17 -15.92 5.76 10.19
C VAL A 17 -17.10 5.01 10.79
N ILE A 18 -18.03 5.74 11.41
CA ILE A 18 -19.28 5.18 11.91
C ILE A 18 -20.35 5.49 10.87
N ASP A 19 -20.84 4.47 10.20
CA ASP A 19 -21.94 4.58 9.25
C ASP A 19 -23.28 4.35 9.97
N CYS A 20 -24.06 5.42 10.10
CA CYS A 20 -25.39 5.41 10.74
C CYS A 20 -26.53 5.45 9.71
N SER A 21 -26.27 5.17 8.42
CA SER A 21 -27.31 5.19 7.37
C SER A 21 -28.35 4.07 7.52
N GLY A 22 -27.99 2.97 8.20
CA GLY A 22 -28.86 1.84 8.49
C GLY A 22 -29.46 1.84 9.91
N PRO A 23 -30.35 0.88 10.21
CA PRO A 23 -30.97 0.74 11.54
C PRO A 23 -29.97 0.33 12.64
N GLN A 24 -28.80 -0.21 12.28
CA GLN A 24 -27.68 -0.44 13.19
C GLN A 24 -26.43 0.27 12.67
N PRO A 25 -25.71 1.03 13.54
CA PRO A 25 -24.45 1.65 13.17
C PRO A 25 -23.40 0.60 12.78
N GLN A 26 -22.75 0.80 11.64
CA GLN A 26 -21.61 -0.01 11.20
C GLN A 26 -20.30 0.72 11.44
N PHE A 27 -19.29 -0.01 11.88
CA PHE A 27 -17.97 0.52 12.15
C PHE A 27 -17.01 0.09 11.05
N HIS A 28 -16.43 1.06 10.36
CA HIS A 28 -15.46 0.84 9.29
C HIS A 28 -14.12 1.45 9.67
N ASN A 29 -13.02 0.80 9.25
CA ASN A 29 -11.71 1.42 9.35
C ASN A 29 -11.67 2.66 8.44
N ALA A 30 -11.18 3.77 8.95
CA ALA A 30 -11.10 5.02 8.19
C ALA A 30 -10.03 4.99 7.08
N GLY A 31 -9.13 4.00 7.11
CA GLY A 31 -8.23 3.66 6.02
C GLY A 31 -8.06 2.15 5.95
N SER A 32 -8.24 1.58 4.76
CA SER A 32 -8.01 0.16 4.47
C SER A 32 -7.47 0.03 3.05
N ASN A 33 -6.70 -1.02 2.82
CA ASN A 33 -6.40 -1.52 1.49
C ASN A 33 -6.47 -3.05 1.50
N ARG A 34 -6.48 -3.67 0.32
CA ARG A 34 -6.64 -5.11 0.18
C ARG A 34 -5.56 -5.88 0.94
N PHE A 35 -4.33 -5.36 1.01
CA PHE A 35 -3.25 -5.98 1.77
C PHE A 35 -3.56 -6.03 3.27
N CYS A 36 -4.08 -4.95 3.85
CA CYS A 36 -4.50 -4.89 5.25
C CYS A 36 -5.69 -5.83 5.54
N GLU A 37 -6.65 -5.91 4.63
CA GLU A 37 -7.80 -6.83 4.73
C GLU A 37 -7.34 -8.29 4.67
N ASP A 38 -6.51 -8.65 3.69
CA ASP A 38 -5.94 -9.99 3.54
C ASP A 38 -5.14 -10.39 4.80
N TRP A 39 -4.37 -9.45 5.36
CA TRP A 39 -3.64 -9.65 6.61
C TRP A 39 -4.56 -9.89 7.79
N MET A 40 -5.58 -9.04 7.96
CA MET A 40 -6.52 -9.14 9.07
C MET A 40 -7.29 -10.46 9.02
N HIS A 41 -7.78 -10.85 7.84
CA HIS A 41 -8.46 -12.13 7.64
C HIS A 41 -7.54 -13.31 7.92
N ALA A 42 -6.30 -13.31 7.41
CA ALA A 42 -5.34 -14.38 7.69
C ALA A 42 -5.03 -14.48 9.19
N PHE A 43 -4.92 -13.34 9.88
CA PHE A 43 -4.63 -13.29 11.31
C PHE A 43 -5.80 -13.79 12.15
N ILE A 44 -7.03 -13.36 11.86
CA ILE A 44 -8.24 -13.81 12.58
C ILE A 44 -8.48 -15.31 12.35
N ASN A 45 -8.39 -15.78 11.11
CA ASN A 45 -8.58 -17.20 10.80
C ASN A 45 -7.47 -18.07 11.42
N GLY A 46 -6.24 -17.55 11.48
CA GLY A 46 -5.14 -18.21 12.19
C GLY A 46 -5.34 -18.30 13.71
N ALA A 47 -6.18 -17.43 14.28
CA ALA A 47 -6.49 -17.42 15.71
C ALA A 47 -7.41 -18.55 16.15
N GLU A 48 -8.22 -19.10 15.25
CA GLU A 48 -9.16 -20.18 15.56
C GLU A 48 -8.45 -21.44 16.09
N GLY A 49 -7.18 -21.65 15.72
CA GLY A 49 -6.35 -22.75 16.20
C GLY A 49 -5.48 -22.46 17.43
N GLY A 50 -5.45 -21.21 17.92
CA GLY A 50 -4.70 -20.82 19.12
C GLY A 50 -3.18 -21.05 19.09
N ASN A 51 -2.57 -21.28 17.92
CA ASN A 51 -1.16 -21.66 17.79
C ASN A 51 -0.25 -20.41 17.67
N PRO A 52 0.60 -20.10 18.68
CA PRO A 52 1.50 -18.95 18.66
C PRO A 52 2.50 -18.94 17.50
N PHE A 53 2.94 -20.13 17.06
CA PHE A 53 3.87 -20.25 15.93
C PHE A 53 3.21 -19.84 14.62
N LEU A 54 1.94 -20.22 14.42
CA LEU A 54 1.18 -19.84 13.22
C LEU A 54 1.01 -18.31 13.14
N PHE A 55 0.71 -17.65 14.26
CA PHE A 55 0.66 -16.18 14.30
C PHE A 55 1.98 -15.54 13.90
N ARG A 56 3.09 -16.02 14.45
CA ARG A 56 4.42 -15.53 14.09
C ARG A 56 4.70 -15.74 12.61
N GLN A 57 4.35 -16.91 12.07
CA GLN A 57 4.53 -17.22 10.66
C GLN A 57 3.72 -16.29 9.76
N ILE A 58 2.46 -16.01 10.10
CA ILE A 58 1.61 -15.05 9.38
C ILE A 58 2.29 -13.67 9.38
N LEU A 59 2.69 -13.16 10.55
CA LEU A 59 3.34 -11.86 10.68
C LEU A 59 4.63 -11.75 9.85
N GLU A 60 5.51 -12.75 9.92
CA GLU A 60 6.75 -12.75 9.15
C GLU A 60 6.49 -12.85 7.63
N ASN A 61 5.48 -13.62 7.20
CA ASN A 61 5.12 -13.72 5.79
C ASN A 61 4.65 -12.37 5.22
N PHE A 62 3.79 -11.64 5.94
CA PHE A 62 3.32 -10.32 5.51
C PHE A 62 4.44 -9.27 5.53
N LYS A 63 5.31 -9.32 6.54
CA LYS A 63 6.52 -8.48 6.59
C LYS A 63 7.44 -8.75 5.40
N LEU A 64 7.72 -10.02 5.08
CA LEU A 64 8.52 -10.40 3.93
C LEU A 64 7.88 -9.92 2.63
N LYS A 65 6.56 -10.05 2.48
CA LYS A 65 5.84 -9.56 1.30
C LYS A 65 5.97 -8.04 1.14
N ALA A 66 5.79 -7.27 2.22
CA ALA A 66 5.94 -5.82 2.18
C ALA A 66 7.37 -5.40 1.77
N ILE A 67 8.39 -6.07 2.32
CA ILE A 67 9.80 -5.82 1.95
C ILE A 67 10.04 -6.13 0.47
N GLN A 68 9.54 -7.28 -0.01
CA GLN A 68 9.67 -7.68 -1.41
C GLN A 68 8.98 -6.68 -2.34
N ASP A 69 7.78 -6.23 -1.99
CA ASP A 69 7.00 -5.31 -2.81
C ASP A 69 7.69 -3.94 -2.94
N ILE A 70 8.25 -3.41 -1.85
CA ILE A 70 9.04 -2.16 -1.88
C ILE A 70 10.27 -2.32 -2.77
N ASN A 71 11.02 -3.42 -2.63
CA ASN A 71 12.22 -3.66 -3.42
C ASN A 71 11.91 -3.84 -4.92
N ASN A 72 10.83 -4.56 -5.23
CA ASN A 72 10.35 -4.72 -6.60
C ASN A 72 9.94 -3.38 -7.20
N LEU A 73 9.21 -2.55 -6.45
CA LEU A 73 8.79 -1.22 -6.90
C LEU A 73 10.00 -0.32 -7.20
N LYS A 74 10.98 -0.25 -6.29
CA LYS A 74 12.24 0.50 -6.51
C LYS A 74 12.93 0.08 -7.81
N ARG A 75 12.97 -1.23 -8.07
CA ARG A 75 13.56 -1.77 -9.30
C ARG A 75 12.74 -1.40 -10.54
N PHE A 76 11.42 -1.47 -10.47
CA PHE A 76 10.55 -1.10 -11.58
C PHE A 76 10.64 0.38 -11.93
N ILE A 77 10.73 1.27 -10.92
CA ILE A 77 10.83 2.71 -11.15
C ILE A 77 12.11 3.07 -11.90
N ARG A 78 13.26 2.52 -11.47
CA ARG A 78 14.53 2.70 -12.21
C ARG A 78 14.45 2.22 -13.66
N GLN A 79 13.70 1.15 -13.94
CA GLN A 79 13.52 0.66 -15.30
C GLN A 79 12.56 1.53 -16.11
N ALA A 80 11.53 2.07 -15.46
CA ALA A 80 10.51 2.90 -16.08
C ALA A 80 11.06 4.25 -16.56
N GLU A 81 12.15 4.75 -15.97
CA GLU A 81 12.87 5.95 -16.44
C GLU A 81 13.30 5.84 -17.91
N MET A 82 13.62 4.63 -18.38
CA MET A 82 14.15 4.40 -19.72
C MET A 82 13.21 3.57 -20.61
N ASN A 83 12.09 3.08 -20.09
CA ASN A 83 11.25 2.10 -20.80
C ASN A 83 9.77 2.21 -20.42
N HIS A 84 8.94 2.61 -21.39
CA HIS A 84 7.49 2.75 -21.22
C HIS A 84 6.79 1.41 -20.92
N TYR A 85 7.32 0.28 -21.39
CA TYR A 85 6.80 -1.04 -21.02
C TYR A 85 7.13 -1.40 -19.57
N ALA A 86 8.27 -0.93 -19.04
CA ALA A 86 8.58 -1.08 -17.62
C ALA A 86 7.66 -0.19 -16.76
N LEU A 87 7.32 1.01 -17.23
CA LEU A 87 6.31 1.88 -16.60
C LEU A 87 4.95 1.18 -16.50
N PHE A 88 4.47 0.56 -17.59
CA PHE A 88 3.24 -0.22 -17.58
C PHE A 88 3.30 -1.39 -16.59
N LYS A 89 4.40 -2.14 -16.56
CA LYS A 89 4.60 -3.23 -15.58
C LYS A 89 4.59 -2.72 -14.14
N CYS A 90 5.17 -1.54 -13.90
CA CYS A 90 5.15 -0.88 -12.60
C CYS A 90 3.71 -0.54 -12.17
N TYR A 91 2.92 0.06 -13.07
CA TYR A 91 1.50 0.34 -12.84
C TYR A 91 0.71 -0.93 -12.53
N MET A 92 0.88 -1.98 -13.35
CA MET A 92 0.19 -3.26 -13.13
C MET A 92 0.59 -3.91 -11.81
N PHE A 93 1.85 -3.79 -11.41
CA PHE A 93 2.32 -4.25 -10.11
C PHE A 93 1.64 -3.50 -8.96
N LEU A 94 1.61 -2.15 -8.99
CA LEU A 94 0.96 -1.33 -7.98
C LEU A 94 -0.55 -1.63 -7.85
N LYS A 95 -1.24 -1.82 -8.97
CA LYS A 95 -2.66 -2.18 -8.99
C LYS A 95 -2.92 -3.55 -8.37
N ASN A 96 -2.00 -4.49 -8.56
CA ASN A 96 -2.15 -5.88 -8.14
C ASN A 96 -1.50 -6.21 -6.80
N SER A 97 -0.70 -5.33 -6.20
CA SER A 97 -0.03 -5.60 -4.91
C SER A 97 -1.00 -5.58 -3.72
N GLY A 98 -2.11 -4.85 -3.83
CA GLY A 98 -3.09 -4.66 -2.75
C GLY A 98 -2.69 -3.56 -1.75
N SER A 99 -1.47 -3.04 -1.84
CA SER A 99 -0.92 -1.95 -1.01
C SER A 99 -0.30 -0.83 -1.86
N GLY A 100 -0.71 -0.72 -3.13
CA GLY A 100 -0.11 0.20 -4.10
C GLY A 100 -0.14 1.66 -3.69
N ASP A 101 -1.18 2.09 -2.98
CA ASP A 101 -1.33 3.40 -2.36
C ASP A 101 -0.19 3.73 -1.38
N ILE A 102 0.08 2.81 -0.46
CA ILE A 102 1.13 2.95 0.55
C ILE A 102 2.52 2.83 -0.10
N LEU A 103 2.71 1.87 -1.00
CA LEU A 103 3.98 1.67 -1.70
C LEU A 103 4.39 2.91 -2.49
N LEU A 104 3.43 3.56 -3.17
CA LEU A 104 3.68 4.77 -3.94
C LEU A 104 4.04 5.96 -3.04
N LYS A 105 3.35 6.09 -1.89
CA LYS A 105 3.66 7.10 -0.86
C LYS A 105 5.08 6.91 -0.29
N ILE A 106 5.47 5.66 0.00
CA ILE A 106 6.83 5.34 0.51
C ILE A 106 7.88 5.78 -0.49
N VAL A 107 7.75 5.37 -1.74
CA VAL A 107 8.72 5.70 -2.78
C VAL A 107 8.76 7.20 -3.03
N LYS A 108 7.63 7.89 -3.02
CA LYS A 108 7.61 9.35 -3.16
C LYS A 108 8.48 10.06 -2.12
N VAL A 109 8.42 9.60 -0.86
CA VAL A 109 9.24 10.14 0.22
C VAL A 109 10.71 9.76 0.03
N GLU A 110 11.01 8.50 -0.29
CA GLU A 110 12.38 8.02 -0.46
C GLU A 110 13.10 8.58 -1.71
N HIS A 111 12.36 8.81 -2.80
CA HIS A 111 12.89 9.31 -4.07
C HIS A 111 12.65 10.82 -4.27
N ALA A 112 12.28 11.54 -3.19
CA ALA A 112 12.11 12.99 -3.22
C ALA A 112 13.37 13.77 -3.66
N GLU A 113 14.54 13.13 -3.71
CA GLU A 113 15.80 13.74 -4.15
C GLU A 113 16.28 13.27 -5.54
N MET A 114 15.59 12.33 -6.20
CA MET A 114 15.95 11.83 -7.55
C MET A 114 14.99 12.38 -8.61
N PRO A 115 15.39 13.35 -9.46
CA PRO A 115 14.49 14.03 -10.42
C PRO A 115 13.82 13.10 -11.44
N GLU A 116 14.53 12.10 -11.95
CA GLU A 116 14.04 11.19 -12.99
C GLU A 116 12.97 10.24 -12.43
N ALA A 117 13.20 9.73 -11.21
CA ALA A 117 12.24 8.92 -10.48
C ALA A 117 10.96 9.70 -10.13
N LYS A 118 11.03 11.02 -9.93
CA LYS A 118 9.85 11.85 -9.65
C LYS A 118 8.84 11.86 -10.79
N ASN A 119 9.31 11.95 -12.04
CA ASN A 119 8.41 11.97 -13.20
C ASN A 119 7.67 10.64 -13.33
N VAL A 120 8.40 9.52 -13.17
CA VAL A 120 7.80 8.19 -13.14
C VAL A 120 6.75 8.07 -12.03
N VAL A 121 7.08 8.50 -10.81
CA VAL A 121 6.15 8.45 -9.66
C VAL A 121 4.92 9.32 -9.91
N ALA A 122 5.07 10.53 -10.45
CA ALA A 122 3.95 11.43 -10.74
C ALA A 122 2.96 10.82 -11.74
N VAL A 123 3.48 10.20 -12.82
CA VAL A 123 2.65 9.51 -13.83
C VAL A 123 1.94 8.30 -13.22
N LEU A 124 2.62 7.52 -12.37
CA LEU A 124 2.00 6.40 -11.67
C LEU A 124 0.89 6.87 -10.70
N GLU A 125 1.10 7.99 -10.00
CA GLU A 125 0.06 8.57 -9.14
C GLU A 125 -1.19 8.99 -9.94
N GLU A 126 -0.99 9.58 -11.12
CA GLU A 126 -2.09 9.96 -12.00
C GLU A 126 -2.91 8.74 -12.44
N PHE A 127 -2.26 7.71 -12.97
CA PHE A 127 -2.95 6.48 -13.39
C PHE A 127 -3.65 5.76 -12.23
N MET A 128 -3.05 5.77 -11.03
CA MET A 128 -3.66 5.18 -9.85
C MET A 128 -4.89 5.97 -9.37
N ARG A 129 -4.91 7.31 -9.51
CA ARG A 129 -6.07 8.16 -9.19
C ARG A 129 -7.21 8.02 -10.19
N GLU A 130 -6.91 7.99 -11.48
CA GLU A 130 -7.93 7.81 -12.54
C GLU A 130 -8.71 6.51 -12.32
N THR A 131 -8.02 5.43 -11.99
CA THR A 131 -8.66 4.11 -11.76
C THR A 131 -9.57 4.11 -10.53
N ALA A 132 -9.27 4.92 -9.50
CA ALA A 132 -10.11 5.04 -8.31
C ALA A 132 -11.41 5.82 -8.55
N SER A 133 -11.46 6.65 -9.60
CA SER A 133 -12.63 7.47 -9.97
C SER A 133 -13.68 6.71 -10.80
N PHE A 134 -13.38 5.48 -11.22
CA PHE A 134 -14.28 4.61 -11.99
C PHE A 134 -14.90 3.46 -11.15
N LYS A 135 -14.95 3.61 -9.83
CA LYS A 135 -15.64 2.67 -8.93
C LYS A 135 -16.94 3.26 -8.41
#